data_AF-A0A925ZAQ2-F1
#
_entry.id   AF-A0A925ZAQ2-F1
#
_cell.length_a   1.000
_cell.length_b   1.000
_cell.length_c   1.000
_cell.angle_alpha   90.00
_cell.angle_beta   90.00
_cell.angle_gamma   90.00
#
_symmetry.space_group_name_H-M   'P 1'
#
loop_
_entity.id
_entity.type
_entity.pdbx_description
1 polymer ?
#
loop_
_entity_poly.entity_id
_entity_poly.type
_entity_poly.pdbx_seq_one_letter_code
_entity_poly.pdbx_strand_id
1 'polypeptide(L)'
;MTGAERRRRWAPAEKARIVAESFAPDAIVADVARRHDVHANLLHLWRRQARLATGGAGRVNFLPVTVEPQKRSSGPSGGAIEIELDDGVRVRVDAAVDEAALGRVLRALGR
;
A
#
# COMPACT_ATOMS: atom_id res chain seq x y z
N MET A 1 -35.06 -26.42 5.45
CA MET A 1 -33.92 -27.23 4.94
C MET A 1 -34.39 -28.01 3.73
N THR A 2 -34.17 -27.52 2.52
CA THR A 2 -34.45 -28.26 1.28
C THR A 2 -33.16 -28.36 0.50
N GLY A 3 -32.45 -29.46 0.73
CA GLY A 3 -31.27 -29.87 -0.03
C GLY A 3 -31.69 -30.41 -1.39
N ALA A 4 -31.28 -29.72 -2.45
CA ALA A 4 -31.11 -30.27 -3.79
C ALA A 4 -30.20 -29.31 -4.57
N GLU A 5 -29.02 -29.02 -4.03
CA GLU A 5 -27.96 -28.31 -4.74
C GLU A 5 -27.37 -29.27 -5.78
N ARG A 6 -28.16 -29.56 -6.82
CA ARG A 6 -27.77 -30.31 -8.01
C ARG A 6 -26.79 -29.43 -8.78
N ARG A 7 -25.54 -29.41 -8.30
CA ARG A 7 -24.32 -28.77 -8.83
C ARG A 7 -24.55 -28.20 -10.24
N ARG A 8 -25.14 -27.00 -10.32
CA ARG A 8 -25.49 -26.36 -11.59
C ARG A 8 -24.20 -26.18 -12.37
N ARG A 9 -24.07 -26.90 -13.49
CA ARG A 9 -22.91 -26.79 -14.38
C ARG A 9 -23.14 -25.61 -15.29
N TRP A 10 -22.30 -24.60 -15.17
CA TRP A 10 -22.32 -23.42 -16.02
C TRP A 10 -21.58 -23.71 -17.31
N ALA A 11 -22.24 -23.55 -18.45
CA ALA A 11 -21.56 -23.62 -19.73
C ALA A 11 -20.48 -22.51 -19.78
N PRO A 12 -19.30 -22.76 -20.36
CA PRO A 12 -18.23 -21.75 -20.41
C PRO A 12 -18.68 -20.41 -21.01
N ALA A 13 -19.53 -20.46 -22.05
CA ALA A 13 -20.10 -19.28 -22.68
C ALA A 13 -21.06 -18.51 -21.76
N GLU A 14 -21.86 -19.20 -20.97
CA GLU A 14 -22.79 -18.59 -20.00
C GLU A 14 -22.02 -17.95 -18.85
N LYS A 15 -21.03 -18.66 -18.28
CA LYS A 15 -20.10 -18.08 -17.30
C LYS A 15 -19.44 -16.81 -17.82
N ALA A 16 -18.95 -16.82 -19.07
CA ALA A 16 -18.28 -15.66 -19.67
C ALA A 16 -19.23 -14.46 -19.80
N ARG A 17 -20.49 -14.68 -20.21
CA ARG A 17 -21.51 -13.62 -20.30
C ARG A 17 -21.80 -12.99 -18.94
N ILE A 18 -22.04 -13.81 -17.91
CA ILE A 18 -22.35 -13.32 -16.56
C ILE A 18 -21.16 -12.54 -15.98
N VAL A 19 -19.94 -13.03 -16.19
CA VAL A 19 -18.72 -12.35 -15.75
C VAL A 19 -18.56 -11.00 -16.45
N ALA A 20 -18.78 -10.95 -17.77
CA ALA A 20 -18.70 -9.72 -18.56
C ALA A 20 -19.74 -8.68 -18.13
N GLU A 21 -21.00 -9.08 -17.95
CA GLU A 21 -22.08 -8.21 -17.42
C GLU A 21 -21.69 -7.63 -16.07
N SER A 22 -21.09 -8.43 -15.20
CA SER A 22 -20.67 -7.95 -13.88
C SER A 22 -19.60 -6.85 -13.95
N PHE A 23 -18.79 -6.78 -15.02
CA PHE A 23 -17.74 -5.78 -15.18
C PHE A 23 -18.23 -4.45 -15.78
N ALA A 24 -19.51 -4.30 -16.09
CA ALA A 24 -20.05 -3.01 -16.53
C ALA A 24 -19.86 -1.93 -15.44
N PRO A 25 -19.64 -0.65 -15.80
CA PRO A 25 -19.34 0.42 -14.85
C PRO A 25 -20.42 0.64 -13.77
N ASP A 26 -21.67 0.31 -14.07
CA ASP A 26 -22.86 0.47 -13.25
C ASP A 26 -23.34 -0.85 -12.60
N ALA A 27 -22.65 -1.96 -12.84
CA ALA A 27 -23.10 -3.27 -12.37
C ALA A 27 -22.86 -3.48 -10.87
N ILE A 28 -23.95 -3.77 -10.15
CA ILE A 28 -23.89 -4.29 -8.78
C ILE A 28 -23.76 -5.81 -8.83
N VAL A 29 -22.63 -6.33 -8.34
CA VAL A 29 -22.30 -7.77 -8.41
C VAL A 29 -23.38 -8.65 -7.77
N ALA A 30 -23.96 -8.20 -6.66
CA ALA A 30 -25.03 -8.92 -5.97
C ALA A 30 -26.31 -9.02 -6.82
N ASP A 31 -26.65 -7.97 -7.58
CA ASP A 31 -27.84 -7.96 -8.42
C ASP A 31 -27.65 -8.84 -9.66
N VAL A 32 -26.46 -8.79 -10.27
CA VAL A 32 -26.08 -9.70 -11.37
C VAL A 32 -26.12 -11.15 -10.88
N ALA A 33 -25.59 -11.42 -9.69
CA ALA A 33 -25.61 -12.75 -9.09
C ALA A 33 -27.05 -13.27 -8.90
N ARG A 34 -27.95 -12.44 -8.33
CA ARG A 34 -29.38 -12.80 -8.15
C ARG A 34 -30.10 -13.01 -9.47
N ARG A 35 -29.88 -12.13 -10.46
CA ARG A 35 -30.52 -12.23 -11.80
C ARG A 35 -30.20 -13.55 -12.49
N HIS A 36 -28.98 -14.05 -12.31
CA HIS A 36 -28.54 -15.30 -12.93
C HIS A 36 -28.73 -16.52 -12.02
N ASP A 37 -29.22 -16.37 -10.79
CA ASP A 37 -29.25 -17.46 -9.78
C ASP A 37 -27.85 -18.07 -9.55
N VAL A 38 -26.87 -17.18 -9.41
CA VAL A 38 -25.47 -17.49 -9.08
C VAL A 38 -25.21 -17.03 -7.65
N HIS A 39 -24.54 -17.84 -6.86
CA HIS A 39 -24.07 -17.39 -5.55
C HIS A 39 -23.02 -16.27 -5.73
N ALA A 40 -23.19 -15.12 -5.07
CA ALA A 40 -22.30 -13.95 -5.25
C ALA A 40 -20.81 -14.29 -5.07
N ASN A 41 -20.48 -15.14 -4.09
CA ASN A 41 -19.10 -15.60 -3.87
C ASN A 41 -18.49 -16.33 -5.09
N LEU A 42 -19.29 -17.13 -5.81
CA LEU A 42 -18.86 -17.83 -7.02
C LEU A 42 -18.62 -16.83 -8.16
N LEU A 43 -19.46 -15.81 -8.29
CA LEU A 43 -19.27 -14.74 -9.27
C LEU A 43 -18.00 -13.93 -8.98
N HIS A 44 -17.71 -13.61 -7.72
CA HIS A 44 -16.45 -12.98 -7.32
C HIS A 44 -15.23 -13.82 -7.68
N LEU A 45 -15.29 -15.14 -7.45
CA LEU A 45 -14.23 -16.06 -7.85
C LEU A 45 -14.00 -16.04 -9.37
N TRP A 46 -15.07 -16.09 -10.16
CA TRP A 46 -14.97 -16.04 -11.62
C TRP A 46 -14.44 -14.70 -12.13
N ARG A 47 -14.84 -13.58 -11.53
CA ARG A 47 -14.27 -12.25 -11.83
C ARG A 47 -12.77 -12.20 -11.56
N ARG A 48 -12.32 -12.77 -10.43
CA ARG A 48 -10.89 -12.87 -10.11
C ARG A 48 -10.15 -13.69 -11.15
N GLN A 49 -10.69 -14.86 -11.53
CA GLN A 49 -10.10 -15.70 -12.57
C GLN A 49 -10.02 -14.99 -13.93
N ALA A 50 -11.08 -14.29 -14.33
CA ALA A 50 -11.10 -13.53 -15.58
C ALA A 50 -10.05 -12.41 -15.58
N ARG A 51 -9.93 -11.65 -14.49
CA ARG A 51 -8.89 -10.65 -14.31
C ARG A 51 -7.48 -11.23 -14.50
N LEU A 52 -7.19 -12.37 -13.89
CA LEU A 52 -5.89 -13.04 -14.02
C LEU A 52 -5.64 -13.53 -15.46
N ALA A 53 -6.67 -14.08 -16.13
CA ALA A 53 -6.56 -14.59 -17.49
C ALA A 53 -6.33 -13.49 -18.54
N THR A 54 -6.88 -12.29 -18.33
CA THR A 54 -6.68 -11.13 -19.23
C THR A 54 -5.39 -10.35 -18.91
N GLY A 55 -4.48 -10.93 -18.09
CA GLY A 55 -3.25 -10.24 -17.65
C GLY A 55 -3.49 -9.08 -16.69
N GLY A 56 -4.71 -8.96 -16.18
CA GLY A 56 -5.17 -7.93 -15.26
C GLY A 56 -5.19 -8.41 -13.81
N ALA A 57 -4.09 -8.98 -13.31
CA ALA A 57 -3.69 -8.58 -11.96
C ALA A 57 -3.46 -7.07 -12.10
N GLY A 58 -4.46 -6.26 -11.69
CA GLY A 58 -4.68 -4.90 -12.18
C GLY A 58 -3.37 -4.21 -12.46
N ARG A 59 -3.13 -3.82 -13.72
CA ARG A 59 -1.89 -3.17 -14.15
C ARG A 59 -1.55 -2.16 -13.07
N VAL A 60 -0.55 -2.48 -12.24
CA VAL A 60 -0.02 -1.54 -11.28
C VAL A 60 0.66 -0.54 -12.17
N ASN A 61 -0.07 0.52 -12.49
CA ASN A 61 0.41 1.54 -13.39
C ASN A 61 1.35 2.38 -12.53
N PHE A 62 2.61 1.94 -12.46
CA PHE A 62 3.65 2.72 -11.82
C PHE A 62 3.78 4.01 -12.61
N LEU A 63 3.46 5.13 -11.97
CA LEU A 63 3.78 6.43 -12.51
C LEU A 63 5.30 6.61 -12.39
N PRO A 64 6.00 6.98 -13.48
CA PRO A 64 7.41 7.29 -13.39
C PRO A 64 7.57 8.51 -12.47
N VAL A 65 8.25 8.30 -11.33
CA VAL A 65 8.70 9.40 -10.48
C VAL A 65 10.08 9.81 -10.97
N THR A 66 10.17 11.03 -11.49
CA THR A 66 11.47 11.65 -11.78
C THR A 66 12.06 12.09 -10.45
N VAL A 67 13.11 11.38 -10.01
CA VAL A 67 13.93 11.83 -8.88
C VAL A 67 14.84 12.93 -9.41
N GLU A 68 14.48 14.19 -9.15
CA GLU A 68 15.45 15.27 -9.37
C GLU A 68 16.64 15.02 -8.45
N PRO A 69 17.89 15.15 -8.97
CA PRO A 69 19.07 15.07 -8.12
C PRO A 69 18.96 16.21 -7.12
N GLN A 70 18.52 15.86 -5.91
CA GLN A 70 18.50 16.78 -4.79
C GLN A 70 19.90 17.34 -4.70
N LYS A 71 20.04 18.65 -4.89
CA LYS A 71 21.31 19.36 -4.66
C LYS A 71 21.75 18.88 -3.29
N ARG A 72 22.79 18.03 -3.25
CA ARG A 72 23.48 17.74 -2.01
C ARG A 72 24.02 19.10 -1.61
N SER A 73 23.27 19.81 -0.76
CA SER A 73 23.89 20.80 0.10
C SER A 73 25.02 19.99 0.73
N SER A 74 26.25 20.37 0.43
CA SER A 74 27.38 20.01 1.25
C SER A 74 27.12 20.61 2.63
N GLY A 75 26.21 19.98 3.39
CA GLY A 75 26.20 20.09 4.82
C GLY A 75 27.56 19.60 5.30
N PRO A 76 28.02 20.05 6.48
CA PRO A 76 29.32 19.66 6.99
C PRO A 76 29.45 18.13 6.91
N SER A 77 30.54 17.66 6.30
CA SER A 77 30.81 16.24 5.99
C SER A 77 31.05 15.36 7.23
N GLY A 78 30.60 15.80 8.40
CA GLY A 78 30.68 15.07 9.65
C GLY A 78 29.28 14.78 10.15
N GLY A 79 29.04 13.54 10.59
CA GLY A 79 27.82 13.21 11.33
C GLY A 79 27.70 14.16 12.53
N ALA A 80 26.50 14.69 12.75
CA ALA A 80 26.19 15.49 13.92
C ALA A 80 25.42 14.64 14.93
N ILE A 81 25.81 14.71 16.20
CA ILE A 81 25.07 14.15 17.32
C ILE A 81 24.13 15.24 17.83
N GLU A 82 22.85 14.93 17.92
CA GLU A 82 21.85 15.80 18.52
C GLU A 82 21.39 15.18 19.83
N ILE A 83 21.50 15.94 20.92
CA ILE A 83 21.13 15.55 22.27
C ILE A 83 19.97 16.43 22.69
N GLU A 84 18.82 15.82 22.93
CA GLU A 84 17.64 16.48 23.50
C GLU A 84 17.59 16.18 24.99
N LEU A 85 17.49 17.23 25.81
CA LEU A 85 17.36 17.14 27.26
C LEU A 85 15.88 17.25 27.66
N ASP A 86 15.54 16.77 28.85
CA ASP A 86 14.15 16.75 29.37
C ASP A 86 13.54 18.15 29.55
N ASP A 87 14.39 19.19 29.64
CA ASP A 87 14.00 20.61 29.71
C ASP A 87 13.70 21.23 28.34
N GLY A 88 13.80 20.44 27.26
CA GLY A 88 13.59 20.86 25.87
C GLY A 88 14.80 21.58 25.25
N VAL A 89 15.93 21.66 25.96
CA VAL A 89 17.18 22.15 25.37
C VAL A 89 17.72 21.12 24.39
N ARG A 90 18.16 21.60 23.23
CA ARG A 90 18.78 20.78 22.18
C ARG A 90 20.23 21.19 21.97
N VAL A 91 21.12 20.22 22.11
CA VAL A 91 22.55 20.39 21.88
C VAL A 91 22.92 19.65 20.61
N ARG A 92 23.49 20.37 19.63
CA ARG A 92 23.97 19.80 18.38
C ARG A 92 25.50 19.86 18.36
N VAL A 93 26.11 18.70 18.10
CA VAL A 93 27.55 18.48 18.18
C VAL A 93 28.01 17.92 16.85
N ASP A 94 28.96 18.58 16.18
CA ASP A 94 29.60 18.01 15.00
C ASP A 94 30.82 17.17 15.37
N ALA A 95 31.41 16.49 14.38
CA ALA A 95 32.55 15.61 14.57
C ALA A 95 33.86 16.32 14.99
N ALA A 96 33.92 17.66 14.98
CA ALA A 96 35.11 18.43 15.34
C ALA A 96 35.11 18.90 16.79
N VAL A 97 34.05 18.62 17.56
CA VAL A 97 33.95 19.05 18.96
C VAL A 97 34.86 18.23 19.87
N ASP A 98 35.63 18.93 20.69
CA ASP A 98 36.45 18.36 21.76
C ASP A 98 35.60 17.81 22.91
N GLU A 99 35.99 16.65 23.45
CA GLU A 99 35.28 15.96 24.53
C GLU A 99 35.18 16.80 25.80
N ALA A 100 36.25 17.51 26.18
CA ALA A 100 36.26 18.33 27.38
C ALA A 100 35.39 19.59 27.21
N ALA A 101 35.25 20.12 25.99
CA ALA A 101 34.29 21.18 25.68
C ALA A 101 32.85 20.67 25.78
N LEU A 102 32.53 19.51 25.19
CA LEU A 102 31.20 18.91 25.26
C LEU A 102 30.81 18.59 26.72
N GLY A 103 31.72 18.01 27.50
CA GLY A 103 31.47 17.70 28.90
C GLY A 103 31.19 18.92 29.78
N ARG A 104 31.81 20.08 29.48
CA ARG A 104 31.51 21.35 30.17
C ARG A 104 30.10 21.85 29.87
N VAL A 105 29.67 21.78 28.61
CA VAL A 105 28.32 22.18 28.19
C VAL A 105 27.27 21.29 28.84
N LEU A 106 27.44 19.96 28.78
CA LEU A 106 26.48 19.02 29.37
C LEU A 106 26.34 19.20 30.89
N ARG A 107 27.43 19.47 31.62
CA ARG A 107 27.37 19.76 33.06
C ARG A 107 26.67 21.09 33.38
N ALA A 108 26.80 22.08 32.52
CA ALA A 108 26.12 23.37 32.70
C ALA A 108 24.60 23.27 32.47
N LEU A 109 24.18 22.34 31.60
CA LEU A 109 22.77 22.13 31.23
C LEU A 109 22.05 21.11 32.14
N GLY A 110 22.75 20.11 32.69
CA GLY A 110 22.16 19.08 33.55
C GLY A 110 21.81 19.54 34.97
N ARG A 111 21.18 20.69 35.13
CA ARG A 111 20.78 21.27 36.42
C ARG A 111 19.37 20.90 36.81
#